data_AF-A0A4Y2CTC3-F1
#
_entry.id   AF-A0A4Y2CTC3-F1
#
_cell.length_a   1.000
_cell.length_b   1.000
_cell.length_c   1.000
_cell.angle_alpha   90.00
_cell.angle_beta   90.00
_cell.angle_gamma   90.00
#
_symmetry.space_group_name_H-M   'P 1'
#
loop_
_entity.id
_entity.type
_entity.pdbx_description
1 polymer ?
#
loop_
_entity_poly.entity_id
_entity_poly.type
_entity_poly.pdbx_seq_one_letter_code
_entity_poly.pdbx_strand_id
1 'polypeptide(L)'
;MKFIQGSPRTLLDISLVKVTACVCSSFQGCSPNTEKDKFNCQWKLHSHWSFDRCKKCIDMINRNISLLKLPRELKKPVADLCRPIYKEIIAWNIGLKQLHSKIIPSSSAECSCLDEVSLCESFQWKSSGSINGKKTAQKLIHDNRLDVRFRFLLACHYCFEDDVISLSKKMPDVPTSDIGSFTYTFLPLCAYWADWLRGEEINVLNRYSYAIKHFFLDNSYFSFIVSNATALRHFSQKLSPISRSCFSTSVAMRLSQNPEVMRFCLSEADEEQQEHIFRINPRAVLLSFVDWPWQRHFLEVADRMWTFLKGRDFSFFIKKFCSKINAEWHDFDYTRLLTEYWDHSPIHLKEYVRNQHEDLMCDLINTIKMNDHVHSI
;
A
#
# COMPACT_ATOMS: atom_id res chain seq x y z
N MET A 1 16.17 -11.79 -4.09
CA MET A 1 15.20 -11.59 -5.20
C MET A 1 15.62 -10.45 -6.11
N LYS A 2 16.59 -10.67 -7.01
CA LYS A 2 16.97 -9.65 -8.01
C LYS A 2 15.86 -9.36 -9.06
N PHE A 3 14.83 -10.21 -9.13
CA PHE A 3 13.73 -10.12 -10.11
C PHE A 3 12.63 -9.08 -9.79
N ILE A 4 12.64 -8.44 -8.61
CA ILE A 4 11.71 -7.31 -8.30
C ILE A 4 12.20 -6.00 -8.96
N GLN A 5 13.27 -6.02 -9.75
CA GLN A 5 13.55 -4.93 -10.69
C GLN A 5 12.53 -5.01 -11.81
N GLY A 6 11.53 -4.11 -11.74
CA GLY A 6 10.33 -4.19 -12.56
C GLY A 6 10.66 -4.38 -14.04
N SER A 7 10.13 -5.47 -14.64
CA SER A 7 10.26 -5.67 -16.08
C SER A 7 9.82 -4.41 -16.83
N PRO A 8 10.55 -4.03 -17.90
CA PRO A 8 10.31 -2.78 -18.61
C PRO A 8 8.88 -2.76 -19.13
N ARG A 9 8.10 -1.80 -18.64
CA ARG A 9 6.78 -1.52 -19.17
C ARG A 9 6.91 -0.82 -20.51
N THR A 10 5.99 -1.14 -21.41
CA THR A 10 5.93 -0.47 -22.71
C THR A 10 5.55 0.99 -22.54
N LEU A 11 5.87 1.85 -23.51
CA LEU A 11 5.41 3.24 -23.53
C LEU A 11 3.87 3.31 -23.49
N LEU A 12 3.20 2.30 -24.05
CA LEU A 12 1.75 2.16 -24.01
C LEU A 12 1.26 1.99 -22.56
N ASP A 13 1.84 1.08 -21.78
CA ASP A 13 1.45 0.85 -20.38
C ASP A 13 1.61 2.10 -19.51
N ILE A 14 2.71 2.84 -19.72
CA ILE A 14 2.98 4.09 -18.99
C ILE A 14 1.94 5.15 -19.38
N SER A 15 1.58 5.22 -20.66
CA SER A 15 0.59 6.18 -21.16
C SER A 15 -0.81 5.85 -20.66
N LEU A 16 -1.19 4.57 -20.65
CA LEU A 16 -2.45 4.09 -20.10
C LEU A 16 -2.61 4.49 -18.63
N VAL A 17 -1.59 4.26 -17.81
CA VAL A 17 -1.59 4.68 -16.40
C VAL A 17 -1.86 6.18 -16.26
N LYS A 18 -1.18 7.03 -17.05
CA LYS A 18 -1.35 8.48 -16.96
C LYS A 18 -2.75 8.93 -17.37
N VAL A 19 -3.27 8.38 -18.47
CA VAL A 19 -4.64 8.67 -18.95
C VAL A 19 -5.66 8.23 -17.91
N THR A 20 -5.52 7.01 -17.39
CA THR A 20 -6.41 6.48 -16.36
C THR A 20 -6.33 7.29 -15.06
N ALA A 21 -5.15 7.72 -14.62
CA ALA A 21 -5.01 8.59 -13.46
C ALA A 21 -5.75 9.93 -13.64
N CYS A 22 -5.72 10.51 -14.85
CA CYS A 22 -6.48 11.71 -15.20
C CYS A 22 -8.00 11.47 -15.22
N VAL A 23 -8.45 10.29 -15.67
CA VAL A 23 -9.84 9.87 -15.51
C VAL A 23 -10.20 9.83 -14.02
N CYS A 24 -9.39 9.13 -13.22
CA CYS A 24 -9.62 8.88 -11.80
C CYS A 24 -9.53 10.12 -10.90
N SER A 25 -8.83 11.18 -11.29
CA SER A 25 -8.71 12.41 -10.48
C SER A 25 -10.03 13.18 -10.34
N SER A 26 -10.97 12.97 -11.26
CA SER A 26 -12.30 13.60 -11.23
C SER A 26 -13.29 12.94 -10.25
N PHE A 27 -12.88 11.89 -9.53
CA PHE A 27 -13.77 11.03 -8.72
C PHE A 27 -14.12 11.60 -7.33
N GLN A 28 -13.93 12.89 -7.09
CA GLN A 28 -14.05 13.50 -5.75
C GLN A 28 -15.42 13.24 -5.06
N GLY A 29 -16.49 12.91 -5.81
CA GLY A 29 -17.83 12.60 -5.27
C GLY A 29 -18.20 11.12 -5.09
N CYS A 30 -17.24 10.19 -5.25
CA CYS A 30 -17.47 8.74 -5.10
C CYS A 30 -16.87 8.13 -3.83
N SER A 31 -16.38 8.96 -2.90
CA SER A 31 -16.11 8.46 -1.55
C SER A 31 -17.44 8.16 -0.85
N PRO A 32 -17.59 7.00 -0.18
CA PRO A 32 -18.67 6.82 0.79
C PRO A 32 -18.70 8.03 1.72
N ASN A 33 -19.88 8.57 2.07
CA ASN A 33 -19.99 9.64 3.06
C ASN A 33 -19.38 9.15 4.38
N THR A 34 -18.14 9.55 4.66
CA THR A 34 -17.32 9.07 5.77
C THR A 34 -17.55 9.83 7.07
N GLU A 35 -18.43 10.85 7.06
CA GLU A 35 -18.61 11.76 8.20
C GLU A 35 -19.07 11.08 9.48
N LYS A 36 -19.76 9.93 9.41
CA LYS A 36 -20.31 9.25 10.59
C LYS A 36 -19.48 8.08 11.15
N ASP A 37 -18.39 7.66 10.51
CA ASP A 37 -17.70 6.41 10.91
C ASP A 37 -16.18 6.45 10.65
N LYS A 38 -15.47 7.38 11.30
CA LYS A 38 -14.02 7.61 11.12
C LYS A 38 -13.15 6.33 11.24
N PHE A 39 -13.55 5.34 12.04
CA PHE A 39 -12.79 4.11 12.28
C PHE A 39 -13.12 2.94 11.33
N ASN A 40 -14.32 2.92 10.76
CA ASN A 40 -14.77 1.84 9.87
C ASN A 40 -14.39 2.09 8.39
N CYS A 41 -13.78 3.24 8.09
CA CYS A 41 -13.54 3.71 6.72
C CYS A 41 -12.55 2.86 5.91
N GLN A 42 -11.47 2.32 6.51
CA GLN A 42 -10.52 1.47 5.77
C GLN A 42 -11.18 0.17 5.30
N TRP A 43 -11.96 -0.48 6.19
CA TRP A 43 -12.69 -1.71 5.86
C TRP A 43 -13.86 -1.45 4.93
N LYS A 44 -14.63 -0.38 5.14
CA LYS A 44 -15.78 0.01 4.29
C LYS A 44 -15.37 0.43 2.88
N LEU A 45 -14.17 0.98 2.70
CA LEU A 45 -13.70 1.41 1.39
C LEU A 45 -12.92 0.32 0.66
N HIS A 46 -12.16 -0.50 1.40
CA HIS A 46 -11.75 -1.81 0.91
C HIS A 46 -12.98 -2.60 0.47
N SER A 47 -14.09 -2.62 1.21
CA SER A 47 -15.29 -3.34 0.77
C SER A 47 -16.02 -2.69 -0.41
N HIS A 48 -16.12 -1.36 -0.44
CA HIS A 48 -16.80 -0.61 -1.50
C HIS A 48 -16.22 -0.89 -2.89
N TRP A 49 -14.92 -1.16 -2.99
CA TRP A 49 -14.26 -1.50 -4.26
C TRP A 49 -13.68 -2.90 -4.33
N SER A 50 -13.53 -3.64 -3.23
CA SER A 50 -13.05 -5.03 -3.26
C SER A 50 -14.19 -6.05 -3.29
N PHE A 51 -15.40 -5.68 -2.87
CA PHE A 51 -16.54 -6.59 -2.84
C PHE A 51 -17.73 -6.10 -3.67
N ASP A 52 -18.01 -4.78 -3.70
CA ASP A 52 -19.17 -4.27 -4.45
C ASP A 52 -18.78 -3.67 -5.80
N ARG A 53 -19.53 -4.02 -6.86
CA ARG A 53 -19.58 -3.19 -8.07
C ARG A 53 -20.31 -1.90 -7.72
N CYS A 54 -19.56 -0.85 -7.42
CA CYS A 54 -20.19 0.46 -7.29
C CYS A 54 -20.64 0.96 -8.67
N LYS A 55 -21.93 0.81 -8.98
CA LYS A 55 -22.55 1.29 -10.22
C LYS A 55 -22.24 2.77 -10.47
N LYS A 56 -22.33 3.62 -9.44
CA LYS A 56 -22.01 5.06 -9.54
C LYS A 56 -20.58 5.29 -10.05
N CYS A 57 -19.62 4.51 -9.57
CA CYS A 57 -18.24 4.64 -10.00
C CYS A 57 -18.03 4.13 -11.42
N ILE A 58 -18.65 3.01 -11.80
CA ILE A 58 -18.61 2.48 -13.18
C ILE A 58 -19.22 3.49 -14.16
N ASP A 59 -20.38 4.04 -13.84
CA ASP A 59 -21.05 5.05 -14.65
C ASP A 59 -20.17 6.30 -14.84
N MET A 60 -19.45 6.71 -13.78
CA MET A 60 -18.54 7.83 -13.84
C MET A 60 -17.27 7.53 -14.65
N ILE A 61 -16.70 6.33 -14.52
CA ILE A 61 -15.60 5.85 -15.39
C ILE A 61 -16.05 5.94 -16.86
N ASN A 62 -17.21 5.37 -17.19
CA ASN A 62 -17.74 5.34 -18.55
C ASN A 62 -18.01 6.75 -19.09
N ARG A 63 -18.57 7.65 -18.27
CA ARG A 63 -18.78 9.05 -18.61
C ARG A 63 -17.47 9.75 -18.93
N ASN A 64 -16.48 9.64 -18.04
CA ASN A 64 -15.19 10.31 -18.19
C ASN A 64 -14.39 9.78 -19.39
N ILE A 65 -14.38 8.45 -19.59
CA ILE A 65 -13.76 7.84 -20.77
C ILE A 65 -14.42 8.32 -22.06
N SER A 66 -15.75 8.50 -22.07
CA SER A 66 -16.48 9.02 -23.22
C SER A 66 -16.11 10.47 -23.55
N LEU A 67 -15.82 11.29 -22.52
CA LEU A 67 -15.39 12.68 -22.70
C LEU A 67 -13.98 12.79 -23.30
N LEU A 68 -13.09 11.82 -23.03
CA LEU A 68 -11.71 11.84 -23.52
C LEU A 68 -11.56 11.49 -25.02
N LYS A 69 -12.65 11.16 -25.73
CA LYS A 69 -12.63 10.78 -27.16
C LYS A 69 -11.53 9.77 -27.51
N LEU A 70 -11.28 8.81 -26.63
CA LEU A 70 -10.24 7.80 -26.82
C LEU A 70 -10.56 6.85 -28.00
N PRO A 71 -9.55 6.37 -28.74
CA PRO A 71 -9.68 5.25 -29.68
C PRO A 71 -10.38 4.06 -29.02
N ARG A 72 -11.17 3.31 -29.80
CA ARG A 72 -12.00 2.21 -29.30
C ARG A 72 -11.16 1.16 -28.59
N GLU A 73 -9.95 0.93 -29.08
CA GLU A 73 -8.96 -0.03 -28.61
C GLU A 73 -8.41 0.34 -27.22
N LEU A 74 -8.40 1.63 -26.86
CA LEU A 74 -7.88 2.11 -25.57
C LEU A 74 -8.96 2.25 -24.50
N LYS A 75 -10.25 2.31 -24.87
CA LYS A 75 -11.35 2.49 -23.91
C LYS A 75 -11.39 1.38 -22.86
N LYS A 76 -11.28 0.12 -23.30
CA LYS A 76 -11.32 -1.04 -22.39
C LYS A 76 -10.08 -1.08 -21.46
N PRO A 77 -8.82 -1.03 -21.96
CA PRO A 77 -7.65 -0.97 -21.09
C PRO A 77 -7.67 0.18 -20.07
N VAL A 78 -8.16 1.36 -20.46
CA VAL A 78 -8.28 2.49 -19.52
C VAL A 78 -9.32 2.20 -18.44
N ALA A 79 -10.47 1.65 -18.80
CA ALA A 79 -11.53 1.27 -17.86
C ALA A 79 -11.06 0.19 -16.87
N ASP A 80 -10.38 -0.85 -17.37
CA ASP A 80 -9.87 -1.96 -16.58
C ASP A 80 -8.85 -1.48 -15.53
N LEU A 81 -8.06 -0.45 -15.84
CA LEU A 81 -7.10 0.16 -14.91
C LEU A 81 -7.72 1.18 -13.95
N CYS A 82 -8.95 1.67 -14.17
CA CYS A 82 -9.54 2.70 -13.32
C CYS A 82 -9.68 2.22 -11.86
N ARG A 83 -10.07 0.96 -11.66
CA ARG A 83 -10.28 0.40 -10.32
C ARG A 83 -9.01 0.34 -9.46
N PRO A 84 -7.89 -0.27 -9.91
CA PRO A 84 -6.66 -0.27 -9.11
C PRO A 84 -6.08 1.13 -8.91
N ILE A 85 -6.14 2.01 -9.92
CA ILE A 85 -5.64 3.40 -9.82
C ILE A 85 -6.47 4.21 -8.83
N TYR A 86 -7.79 4.07 -8.85
CA TYR A 86 -8.66 4.75 -7.89
C TYR A 86 -8.42 4.23 -6.46
N LYS A 87 -8.21 2.92 -6.29
CA LYS A 87 -7.85 2.33 -4.99
C LYS A 87 -6.56 2.96 -4.43
N GLU A 88 -5.54 3.17 -5.27
CA GLU A 88 -4.30 3.87 -4.88
C GLU A 88 -4.58 5.30 -4.43
N ILE A 89 -5.36 6.08 -5.21
CA ILE A 89 -5.73 7.46 -4.89
C ILE A 89 -6.43 7.54 -3.53
N ILE A 90 -7.40 6.68 -3.27
CA ILE A 90 -8.15 6.74 -2.04
C ILE A 90 -7.32 6.28 -0.84
N ALA A 91 -6.52 5.22 -0.99
CA ALA A 91 -5.60 4.80 0.07
C ALA A 91 -4.68 5.97 0.50
N TRP A 92 -4.17 6.72 -0.47
CA TRP A 92 -3.40 7.93 -0.23
C TRP A 92 -4.18 9.05 0.43
N ASN A 93 -5.37 9.38 -0.08
CA ASN A 93 -6.21 10.44 0.48
C ASN A 93 -6.60 10.15 1.93
N ILE A 94 -7.01 8.91 2.24
CA ILE A 94 -7.33 8.49 3.60
C ILE A 94 -6.10 8.65 4.49
N GLY A 95 -4.93 8.20 4.02
CA GLY A 95 -3.69 8.31 4.77
C GLY A 95 -3.28 9.72 5.10
N LEU A 96 -3.34 10.60 4.11
CA LEU A 96 -3.06 12.03 4.30
C LEU A 96 -4.05 12.66 5.27
N LYS A 97 -5.36 12.37 5.15
CA LYS A 97 -6.37 12.88 6.08
C LYS A 97 -6.17 12.37 7.51
N GLN A 98 -5.82 11.09 7.66
CA GLN A 98 -5.52 10.50 8.97
C GLN A 98 -4.27 11.15 9.59
N LEU A 99 -3.19 11.30 8.82
CA LEU A 99 -1.98 11.99 9.30
C LEU A 99 -2.29 13.45 9.66
N HIS A 100 -3.03 14.15 8.82
CA HIS A 100 -3.42 15.54 9.03
C HIS A 100 -4.27 15.72 10.29
N SER A 101 -5.20 14.81 10.57
CA SER A 101 -6.00 14.84 11.80
C SER A 101 -5.18 14.70 13.09
N LYS A 102 -3.91 14.30 13.01
CA LYS A 102 -3.00 14.22 14.17
C LYS A 102 -2.26 15.52 14.47
N ILE A 103 -2.35 16.52 13.60
CA ILE A 103 -1.70 17.84 13.80
C ILE A 103 -2.47 18.69 14.80
N ILE A 104 -3.79 18.54 14.82
CA ILE A 104 -4.72 19.46 15.48
C ILE A 104 -5.01 18.89 16.86
N PRO A 105 -4.62 19.58 17.96
CA PRO A 105 -5.12 19.25 19.29
C PRO A 105 -6.66 19.19 19.27
N SER A 106 -7.26 18.25 19.99
CA SER A 106 -8.73 18.07 20.04
C SER A 106 -9.52 19.34 20.43
N SER A 107 -8.83 20.39 20.89
CA SER A 107 -9.37 21.68 21.33
C SER A 107 -9.23 22.84 20.33
N SER A 108 -8.55 22.67 19.18
CA SER A 108 -8.41 23.73 18.16
C SER A 108 -9.36 23.53 16.97
N ALA A 109 -9.72 24.64 16.31
CA ALA A 109 -10.51 24.62 15.07
C ALA A 109 -9.88 23.68 14.04
N GLU A 110 -10.71 22.92 13.32
CA GLU A 110 -10.25 22.00 12.28
C GLU A 110 -9.43 22.77 11.23
N CYS A 111 -8.20 22.36 10.97
CA CYS A 111 -7.39 22.92 9.88
C CYS A 111 -7.98 22.50 8.54
N SER A 112 -8.28 23.47 7.67
CA SER A 112 -8.85 23.26 6.34
C SER A 112 -7.79 23.21 5.22
N CYS A 113 -6.49 23.19 5.55
CA CYS A 113 -5.44 23.34 4.52
C CYS A 113 -5.45 22.22 3.46
N LEU A 114 -5.99 21.04 3.78
CA LEU A 114 -6.17 19.96 2.81
C LEU A 114 -7.29 20.24 1.80
N ASP A 115 -8.27 21.08 2.13
CA ASP A 115 -9.36 21.45 1.23
C ASP A 115 -8.89 22.47 0.18
N GLU A 116 -7.83 23.22 0.48
CA GLU A 116 -7.22 24.21 -0.42
C GLU A 116 -6.29 23.59 -1.49
N VAL A 117 -5.98 22.29 -1.36
CA VAL A 117 -5.03 21.59 -2.24
C VAL A 117 -5.73 20.52 -3.06
N SER A 118 -5.52 20.59 -4.37
CA SER A 118 -5.85 19.50 -5.28
C SER A 118 -4.86 18.35 -5.09
N LEU A 119 -5.20 17.39 -4.21
CA LEU A 119 -4.36 16.21 -3.95
C LEU A 119 -4.07 15.41 -5.21
N CYS A 120 -5.03 15.36 -6.14
CA CYS A 120 -4.88 14.64 -7.40
C CYS A 120 -3.79 15.24 -8.30
N GLU A 121 -3.64 16.56 -8.32
CA GLU A 121 -2.55 17.23 -9.05
C GLU A 121 -1.19 16.99 -8.39
N SER A 122 -1.18 16.65 -7.10
CA SER A 122 0.04 16.42 -6.33
C SER A 122 0.61 15.01 -6.54
N PHE A 123 -0.22 14.04 -6.94
CA PHE A 123 0.23 12.66 -7.14
C PHE A 123 1.29 12.54 -8.22
N GLN A 124 2.39 11.90 -7.85
CA GLN A 124 3.47 11.52 -8.74
C GLN A 124 3.36 10.03 -8.99
N TRP A 125 3.14 9.59 -10.22
CA TRP A 125 2.92 8.19 -10.56
C TRP A 125 4.23 7.46 -10.87
N LYS A 126 4.38 6.22 -10.38
CA LYS A 126 5.42 5.29 -10.86
C LYS A 126 5.01 4.76 -12.23
N SER A 127 5.96 4.28 -13.03
CA SER A 127 5.66 3.60 -14.31
C SER A 127 4.83 2.34 -14.13
N SER A 128 4.95 1.69 -12.96
CA SER A 128 4.12 0.56 -12.53
C SER A 128 2.65 0.94 -12.28
N GLY A 129 2.35 2.23 -12.22
CA GLY A 129 1.03 2.80 -12.01
C GLY A 129 0.58 2.94 -10.57
N SER A 130 1.41 2.57 -9.59
CA SER A 130 1.19 2.97 -8.21
C SER A 130 1.71 4.37 -7.93
N ILE A 131 1.23 5.01 -6.86
CA ILE A 131 1.69 6.34 -6.48
C ILE A 131 3.13 6.26 -5.96
N ASN A 132 3.99 7.16 -6.44
CA ASN A 132 5.31 7.41 -5.91
C ASN A 132 5.18 8.26 -4.65
N GLY A 133 5.14 7.57 -3.51
CA GLY A 133 4.89 8.24 -2.25
C GLY A 133 5.92 9.28 -1.87
N LYS A 134 7.21 8.97 -2.05
CA LYS A 134 8.29 9.92 -1.79
C LYS A 134 8.13 11.19 -2.64
N LYS A 135 8.00 11.05 -3.97
CA LYS A 135 7.87 12.23 -4.85
C LYS A 135 6.58 13.02 -4.61
N THR A 136 5.48 12.33 -4.31
CA THR A 136 4.19 12.95 -3.97
C THR A 136 4.31 13.76 -2.68
N ALA A 137 4.86 13.16 -1.63
CA ALA A 137 5.09 13.83 -0.36
C ALA A 137 6.03 15.04 -0.52
N GLN A 138 7.11 14.89 -1.30
CA GLN A 138 8.01 16.00 -1.63
C GLN A 138 7.26 17.17 -2.26
N LYS A 139 6.41 16.91 -3.26
CA LYS A 139 5.60 17.96 -3.89
C LYS A 139 4.67 18.66 -2.90
N LEU A 140 4.00 17.90 -2.04
CA LEU A 140 3.10 18.44 -1.00
C LEU A 140 3.87 19.28 0.04
N ILE A 141 5.03 18.82 0.49
CA ILE A 141 5.89 19.55 1.45
C ILE A 141 6.25 20.95 0.95
N HIS A 142 6.38 21.13 -0.36
CA HIS A 142 6.72 22.42 -0.97
C HIS A 142 5.48 23.27 -1.33
N ASP A 143 4.26 22.79 -1.07
CA ASP A 143 3.03 23.54 -1.31
C ASP A 143 2.71 24.45 -0.11
N ASN A 144 2.90 25.76 -0.30
CA ASN A 144 2.71 26.75 0.77
C ASN A 144 1.25 26.94 1.20
N ARG A 145 0.27 26.39 0.48
CA ARG A 145 -1.13 26.34 0.92
C ARG A 145 -1.33 25.38 2.09
N LEU A 146 -0.46 24.38 2.25
CA LEU A 146 -0.52 23.47 3.39
C LEU A 146 0.03 24.12 4.66
N ASP A 147 -0.59 23.79 5.78
CA ASP A 147 -0.12 24.19 7.11
C ASP A 147 1.35 23.77 7.31
N VAL A 148 2.15 24.66 7.90
CA VAL A 148 3.59 24.44 8.08
C VAL A 148 3.87 23.23 8.97
N ARG A 149 3.02 22.96 9.96
CA ARG A 149 3.13 21.79 10.84
C ARG A 149 2.80 20.52 10.07
N PHE A 150 1.78 20.54 9.21
CA PHE A 150 1.49 19.38 8.36
C PHE A 150 2.68 19.03 7.45
N ARG A 151 3.24 20.05 6.80
CA ARG A 151 4.42 19.88 5.95
C ARG A 151 5.60 19.32 6.73
N PHE A 152 5.81 19.80 7.96
CA PHE A 152 6.85 19.26 8.83
C PHE A 152 6.60 17.79 9.18
N LEU A 153 5.36 17.40 9.53
CA LEU A 153 5.02 16.00 9.79
C LEU A 153 5.26 15.12 8.55
N LEU A 154 4.87 15.58 7.37
CA LEU A 154 5.13 14.87 6.11
C LEU A 154 6.64 14.72 5.85
N ALA A 155 7.41 15.79 6.07
CA ALA A 155 8.86 15.79 5.93
C ALA A 155 9.51 14.77 6.88
N CYS A 156 9.07 14.77 8.14
CA CYS A 156 9.51 13.81 9.15
C CYS A 156 9.19 12.37 8.73
N HIS A 157 7.95 12.15 8.28
CA HIS A 157 7.43 10.84 7.92
C HIS A 157 8.14 10.23 6.71
N TYR A 158 8.49 11.04 5.71
CA TYR A 158 9.22 10.61 4.51
C TYR A 158 10.73 10.79 4.61
N CYS A 159 11.23 11.22 5.78
CA CYS A 159 12.65 11.43 6.07
C CYS A 159 13.34 12.42 5.11
N PHE A 160 12.69 13.55 4.82
CA PHE A 160 13.29 14.65 4.06
C PHE A 160 14.09 15.57 5.00
N GLU A 161 15.35 15.25 5.26
CA GLU A 161 16.16 15.91 6.30
C GLU A 161 16.23 17.44 6.13
N ASP A 162 16.52 17.91 4.91
CA ASP A 162 16.62 19.35 4.61
C ASP A 162 15.29 20.08 4.82
N ASP A 163 14.18 19.44 4.43
CA ASP A 163 12.83 19.96 4.66
C ASP A 163 12.48 19.98 6.15
N VAL A 164 12.86 18.94 6.90
CA VAL A 164 12.69 18.88 8.36
C VAL A 164 13.41 20.05 9.04
N ILE A 165 14.66 20.32 8.67
CA ILE A 165 15.46 21.43 9.23
C ILE A 165 14.88 22.78 8.83
N SER A 166 14.49 22.95 7.57
CA SER A 166 14.00 24.24 7.07
C SER A 166 12.60 24.57 7.60
N LEU A 167 11.73 23.58 7.75
CA LEU A 167 10.38 23.75 8.29
C LEU A 167 10.39 23.94 9.80
N SER A 168 11.28 23.28 10.54
CA SER A 168 11.38 23.47 12.00
C SER A 168 11.73 24.92 12.36
N LYS A 169 12.61 25.57 11.60
CA LYS A 169 12.95 26.99 11.77
C LYS A 169 11.76 27.93 11.54
N LYS A 170 10.77 27.51 10.75
CA LYS A 170 9.55 28.29 10.46
C LYS A 170 8.46 28.11 11.52
N MET A 171 8.70 27.28 12.55
CA MET A 171 7.74 26.99 13.62
C MET A 171 8.31 27.34 15.02
N PRO A 172 8.74 28.59 15.27
CA PRO A 172 9.35 28.95 16.55
C PRO A 172 8.37 28.91 17.74
N ASP A 173 7.07 29.13 17.50
CA ASP A 173 6.06 29.33 18.55
C ASP A 173 5.39 28.04 19.05
N VAL A 174 5.73 26.88 18.49
CA VAL A 174 5.28 25.60 19.03
C VAL A 174 6.42 25.03 19.84
N PRO A 175 6.32 24.99 21.19
CA PRO A 175 7.28 24.30 21.99
C PRO A 175 7.44 22.88 21.42
N THR A 176 8.67 22.48 21.08
CA THR A 176 8.93 21.07 20.72
C THR A 176 8.43 20.09 21.79
N SER A 177 8.13 20.56 23.00
CA SER A 177 7.42 19.83 24.08
C SER A 177 5.91 19.63 23.85
N ASP A 178 5.22 20.56 23.19
CA ASP A 178 3.78 20.44 22.82
C ASP A 178 3.60 19.45 21.66
N ILE A 179 4.58 19.41 20.76
CA ILE A 179 4.74 18.31 19.83
C ILE A 179 5.02 17.04 20.66
N GLY A 180 6.00 17.06 21.56
CA GLY A 180 6.42 15.92 22.38
C GLY A 180 5.30 15.03 22.94
N SER A 181 4.43 15.52 23.82
CA SER A 181 3.52 14.64 24.59
C SER A 181 2.54 13.84 23.72
N PHE A 182 2.02 14.42 22.63
CA PHE A 182 1.14 13.73 21.68
C PHE A 182 1.93 13.01 20.58
N THR A 183 3.11 13.52 20.21
CA THR A 183 3.92 13.01 19.08
C THR A 183 4.75 11.78 19.46
N TYR A 184 5.18 11.61 20.72
CA TYR A 184 5.91 10.41 21.13
C TYR A 184 5.05 9.13 21.05
N THR A 185 3.77 9.24 21.41
CA THR A 185 2.84 8.11 21.32
C THR A 185 2.33 7.92 19.90
N PHE A 186 2.05 9.02 19.17
CA PHE A 186 1.34 8.92 17.88
C PHE A 186 2.20 9.09 16.61
N LEU A 187 3.41 9.63 16.70
CA LEU A 187 4.22 10.08 15.55
C LEU A 187 5.74 9.91 15.81
N PRO A 188 6.25 8.69 15.99
CA PRO A 188 7.63 8.36 16.36
C PRO A 188 8.69 8.93 15.45
N LEU A 189 8.41 9.04 14.15
CA LEU A 189 9.36 9.64 13.21
C LEU A 189 9.52 11.12 13.52
N CYS A 190 8.42 11.82 13.84
CA CYS A 190 8.47 13.23 14.22
C CYS A 190 9.17 13.41 15.57
N ALA A 191 8.92 12.51 16.53
CA ALA A 191 9.70 12.44 17.77
C ALA A 191 11.20 12.24 17.49
N TYR A 192 11.58 11.27 16.66
CA TYR A 192 12.96 11.06 16.23
C TYR A 192 13.61 12.35 15.72
N TRP A 193 12.95 13.04 14.79
CA TRP A 193 13.46 14.30 14.23
C TRP A 193 13.52 15.43 15.25
N ALA A 194 12.55 15.53 16.15
CA ALA A 194 12.51 16.58 17.17
C ALA A 194 13.72 16.50 18.11
N ASP A 195 14.05 15.31 18.63
CA ASP A 195 15.23 15.15 19.48
C ASP A 195 16.53 15.32 18.69
N TRP A 196 16.53 14.93 17.40
CA TRP A 196 17.71 15.09 16.54
C TRP A 196 18.01 16.57 16.33
N LEU A 197 16.98 17.39 16.13
CA LEU A 197 17.08 18.84 16.03
C LEU A 197 17.53 19.50 17.35
N ARG A 198 17.24 18.88 18.50
CA ARG A 198 17.73 19.35 19.83
C ARG A 198 19.19 19.01 20.09
N GLY A 199 19.86 18.27 19.19
CA GLY A 199 21.23 17.82 19.39
C GLY A 199 21.36 16.73 20.46
N GLU A 200 20.26 16.04 20.79
CA GLU A 200 20.32 14.92 21.70
C GLU A 200 21.09 13.76 21.04
N GLU A 201 21.93 13.08 21.82
CA GLU A 201 22.67 11.92 21.33
C GLU A 201 21.69 10.77 21.07
N ILE A 202 21.25 10.65 19.82
CA ILE A 202 20.32 9.62 19.42
C ILE A 202 21.10 8.41 18.95
N ASN A 203 21.11 7.36 19.77
CA ASN A 203 21.39 6.03 19.25
C ASN A 203 20.25 5.64 18.30
N VAL A 204 20.50 5.83 16.99
CA VAL A 204 19.54 5.54 15.90
C VAL A 204 19.01 4.12 16.02
N LEU A 205 19.87 3.16 16.40
CA LEU A 205 19.45 1.78 16.59
C LEU A 205 18.49 1.64 17.76
N ASN A 206 18.78 2.22 18.93
CA ASN A 206 17.92 2.14 20.11
C ASN A 206 16.60 2.86 19.88
N ARG A 207 16.60 4.04 19.25
CA ARG A 207 15.37 4.80 19.06
C ARG A 207 14.55 4.29 17.90
N TYR A 208 15.17 3.81 16.82
CA TYR A 208 14.43 3.16 15.74
C TYR A 208 13.98 1.76 16.15
N SER A 209 14.77 1.00 16.91
CA SER A 209 14.32 -0.25 17.53
C SER A 209 13.25 -0.02 18.59
N TYR A 210 13.23 1.12 19.29
CA TYR A 210 12.13 1.56 20.15
C TYR A 210 10.90 1.94 19.33
N ALA A 211 11.07 2.74 18.27
CA ALA A 211 10.04 3.08 17.27
C ALA A 211 9.61 1.88 16.42
N ILE A 212 10.29 0.77 16.56
CA ILE A 212 9.88 -0.52 16.07
C ILE A 212 9.13 -1.16 17.25
N LYS A 213 9.81 -1.58 18.31
CA LYS A 213 9.28 -2.32 19.48
C LYS A 213 8.01 -1.74 20.10
N HIS A 214 7.87 -0.42 20.24
CA HIS A 214 6.69 0.24 20.83
C HIS A 214 5.53 0.41 19.84
N PHE A 215 5.78 0.31 18.53
CA PHE A 215 4.75 0.42 17.49
C PHE A 215 4.01 -0.90 17.27
N PHE A 216 4.43 -1.96 17.96
CA PHE A 216 4.01 -3.33 17.69
C PHE A 216 3.08 -3.92 18.73
N LEU A 217 2.96 -3.30 19.90
CA LEU A 217 2.10 -3.79 20.96
C LEU A 217 0.68 -3.22 20.87
N ASP A 218 0.46 -2.11 20.15
CA ASP A 218 -0.84 -1.46 20.06
C ASP A 218 -1.39 -1.47 18.63
N ASN A 219 -2.12 -2.55 18.34
CA ASN A 219 -2.42 -3.11 17.03
C ASN A 219 -3.48 -2.32 16.21
N SER A 220 -3.64 -1.01 16.37
CA SER A 220 -4.78 -0.31 15.73
C SER A 220 -4.59 1.12 15.23
N TYR A 221 -3.49 1.83 15.56
CA TYR A 221 -3.43 3.27 15.27
C TYR A 221 -2.34 3.75 14.29
N PHE A 222 -1.32 2.92 13.97
CA PHE A 222 -0.12 3.39 13.22
C PHE A 222 0.21 2.62 11.94
N SER A 223 -0.81 2.13 11.23
CA SER A 223 -0.61 1.47 9.93
C SER A 223 0.13 2.34 8.90
N PHE A 224 0.18 3.66 9.08
CA PHE A 224 0.88 4.58 8.17
C PHE A 224 2.41 4.67 8.36
N ILE A 225 2.95 4.44 9.56
CA ILE A 225 4.40 4.55 9.81
C ILE A 225 5.11 3.24 9.49
N VAL A 226 4.52 2.11 9.90
CA VAL A 226 5.03 0.76 9.59
C VAL A 226 4.77 0.37 8.13
N SER A 227 3.99 1.16 7.37
CA SER A 227 3.82 0.99 5.92
C SER A 227 4.78 1.83 5.08
N ASN A 228 5.62 2.66 5.68
CA ASN A 228 6.46 3.57 4.92
C ASN A 228 7.81 2.94 4.57
N ALA A 229 7.89 2.27 3.42
CA ALA A 229 9.13 1.75 2.87
C ALA A 229 10.20 2.84 2.60
N THR A 230 9.82 4.12 2.52
CA THR A 230 10.78 5.24 2.40
C THR A 230 11.55 5.46 3.68
N ALA A 231 10.85 5.52 4.83
CA ALA A 231 11.50 5.66 6.13
C ALA A 231 12.42 4.46 6.38
N LEU A 232 11.91 3.25 6.15
CA LEU A 232 12.71 2.03 6.31
C LEU A 232 14.01 2.06 5.48
N ARG A 233 13.93 2.51 4.22
CA ARG A 233 15.11 2.68 3.36
C ARG A 233 16.07 3.74 3.90
N HIS A 234 15.56 4.88 4.37
CA HIS A 234 16.37 5.95 4.94
C HIS A 234 17.22 5.47 6.12
N PHE A 235 16.58 4.81 7.09
CA PHE A 235 17.29 4.33 8.27
C PHE A 235 18.20 3.15 7.96
N SER A 236 17.78 2.25 7.07
CA SER A 236 18.61 1.15 6.55
C SER A 236 19.96 1.65 6.01
N GLN A 237 19.97 2.77 5.28
CA GLN A 237 21.20 3.35 4.74
C GLN A 237 22.18 3.84 5.81
N LYS A 238 21.68 4.21 6.99
CA LYS A 238 22.52 4.64 8.15
C LYS A 238 23.07 3.47 8.96
N LEU A 239 22.66 2.24 8.66
CA LEU A 239 23.11 1.03 9.35
C LEU A 239 24.32 0.40 8.65
N SER A 240 25.17 -0.27 9.45
CA SER A 240 26.18 -1.19 8.93
C SER A 240 25.51 -2.33 8.12
N PRO A 241 26.22 -2.98 7.19
CA PRO A 241 25.64 -4.07 6.40
C PRO A 241 25.01 -5.19 7.24
N ILE A 242 25.67 -5.59 8.33
CA ILE A 242 25.18 -6.63 9.24
C ILE A 242 23.91 -6.14 9.96
N SER A 243 23.96 -4.94 10.54
CA SER A 243 22.81 -4.38 11.25
C SER A 243 21.61 -4.15 10.33
N ARG A 244 21.85 -3.69 9.09
CA ARG A 244 20.84 -3.49 8.05
C ARG A 244 20.10 -4.78 7.71
N SER A 245 20.86 -5.85 7.56
CA SER A 245 20.37 -7.18 7.21
C SER A 245 19.54 -7.79 8.34
N CYS A 246 20.05 -7.76 9.59
CA CYS A 246 19.29 -8.17 10.77
C CYS A 246 18.00 -7.35 10.97
N PHE A 247 18.09 -6.06 10.70
CA PHE A 247 16.98 -5.12 10.81
C PHE A 247 15.87 -5.41 9.79
N SER A 248 16.21 -5.56 8.52
CA SER A 248 15.24 -5.85 7.45
C SER A 248 14.52 -7.18 7.69
N THR A 249 15.27 -8.20 8.11
CA THR A 249 14.74 -9.51 8.49
C THR A 249 13.78 -9.41 9.68
N SER A 250 14.17 -8.67 10.72
CA SER A 250 13.31 -8.43 11.89
C SER A 250 12.01 -7.71 11.52
N VAL A 251 12.09 -6.75 10.59
CA VAL A 251 10.93 -6.01 10.08
C VAL A 251 9.99 -6.92 9.28
N ALA A 252 10.52 -7.73 8.36
CA ALA A 252 9.72 -8.67 7.59
C ALA A 252 9.02 -9.70 8.47
N MET A 253 9.75 -10.31 9.41
CA MET A 253 9.24 -11.37 10.27
C MET A 253 8.14 -10.89 11.21
N ARG A 254 8.31 -9.71 11.81
CA ARG A 254 7.46 -9.26 12.92
C ARG A 254 6.34 -8.33 12.46
N LEU A 255 6.52 -7.58 11.37
CA LEU A 255 5.80 -6.30 11.20
C LEU A 255 4.92 -6.21 9.97
N SER A 256 5.33 -6.87 8.88
CA SER A 256 4.86 -6.40 7.58
C SER A 256 3.63 -7.17 7.10
N GLN A 257 2.45 -6.79 7.57
CA GLN A 257 1.23 -6.95 6.76
C GLN A 257 1.21 -5.96 5.59
N ASN A 258 2.07 -4.93 5.62
CA ASN A 258 2.18 -3.98 4.52
C ASN A 258 2.90 -4.63 3.31
N PRO A 259 2.26 -4.67 2.13
CA PRO A 259 2.89 -5.23 0.94
C PRO A 259 4.19 -4.55 0.50
N GLU A 260 4.31 -3.23 0.59
CA GLU A 260 5.49 -2.48 0.10
C GLU A 260 6.71 -2.69 0.99
N VAL A 261 6.51 -2.66 2.31
CA VAL A 261 7.58 -2.95 3.28
C VAL A 261 8.05 -4.39 3.17
N MET A 262 7.14 -5.35 3.01
CA MET A 262 7.52 -6.76 2.83
C MET A 262 8.40 -6.93 1.60
N ARG A 263 8.00 -6.36 0.44
CA ARG A 263 8.80 -6.41 -0.79
C ARG A 263 10.16 -5.73 -0.63
N PHE A 264 10.23 -4.60 0.08
CA PHE A 264 11.51 -3.95 0.38
C PHE A 264 12.42 -4.87 1.19
N CYS A 265 11.93 -5.45 2.29
CA CYS A 265 12.74 -6.35 3.11
C CYS A 265 13.22 -7.58 2.33
N LEU A 266 12.35 -8.17 1.49
CA LEU A 266 12.73 -9.29 0.62
C LEU A 266 13.79 -8.89 -0.41
N SER A 267 13.80 -7.63 -0.87
CA SER A 267 14.83 -7.14 -1.80
C SER A 267 16.19 -6.90 -1.14
N GLU A 268 16.21 -6.59 0.17
CA GLU A 268 17.44 -6.38 0.95
C GLU A 268 17.98 -7.68 1.57
N ALA A 269 17.14 -8.70 1.73
CA ALA A 269 17.50 -9.99 2.30
C ALA A 269 18.26 -10.88 1.31
N ASP A 270 19.29 -11.56 1.81
CA ASP A 270 19.94 -12.66 1.09
C ASP A 270 19.03 -13.91 0.99
N GLU A 271 19.53 -15.00 0.40
CA GLU A 271 18.73 -16.20 0.16
C GLU A 271 18.33 -16.92 1.45
N GLU A 272 19.24 -17.05 2.41
CA GLU A 272 19.00 -17.69 3.71
C GLU A 272 17.96 -16.89 4.51
N GLN A 273 18.06 -15.56 4.49
CA GLN A 273 17.12 -14.66 5.15
C GLN A 273 15.75 -14.67 4.49
N GLN A 274 15.68 -14.72 3.16
CA GLN A 274 14.42 -14.87 2.45
C GLN A 274 13.72 -16.16 2.84
N GLU A 275 14.45 -17.28 2.88
CA GLU A 275 13.89 -18.56 3.31
C GLU A 275 13.38 -18.49 4.75
N HIS A 276 14.13 -17.85 5.65
CA HIS A 276 13.70 -17.64 7.02
C HIS A 276 12.41 -16.80 7.11
N ILE A 277 12.31 -15.72 6.33
CA ILE A 277 11.10 -14.89 6.22
C ILE A 277 9.93 -15.71 5.68
N PHE A 278 10.14 -16.52 4.64
CA PHE A 278 9.12 -17.39 4.04
C PHE A 278 8.56 -18.38 5.05
N ARG A 279 9.42 -18.97 5.89
CA ARG A 279 9.01 -19.92 6.93
C ARG A 279 8.16 -19.29 8.01
N ILE A 280 8.45 -18.04 8.39
CA ILE A 280 7.80 -17.37 9.51
C ILE A 280 6.45 -16.79 9.12
N ASN A 281 6.38 -16.12 7.96
CA ASN A 281 5.18 -15.41 7.55
C ASN A 281 4.87 -15.63 6.06
N PRO A 282 4.59 -16.88 5.66
CA PRO A 282 4.41 -17.20 4.25
C PRO A 282 3.22 -16.45 3.64
N ARG A 283 2.16 -16.27 4.45
CA ARG A 283 0.97 -15.54 4.06
C ARG A 283 1.23 -14.06 3.76
N ALA A 284 1.94 -13.33 4.63
CA ALA A 284 2.19 -11.91 4.36
C ALA A 284 3.10 -11.69 3.15
N VAL A 285 4.07 -12.59 2.95
CA VAL A 285 4.94 -12.58 1.76
C VAL A 285 4.10 -12.72 0.50
N LEU A 286 3.29 -13.76 0.37
CA LEU A 286 2.46 -13.97 -0.82
C LEU A 286 1.42 -12.87 -1.01
N LEU A 287 0.80 -12.38 0.08
CA LEU A 287 -0.13 -11.27 0.01
C LEU A 287 0.51 -10.01 -0.58
N SER A 288 1.82 -9.84 -0.42
CA SER A 288 2.55 -8.72 -1.01
C SER A 288 2.64 -8.75 -2.55
N PHE A 289 2.23 -9.85 -3.17
CA PHE A 289 2.23 -10.04 -4.62
C PHE A 289 0.83 -10.29 -5.22
N VAL A 290 -0.26 -10.28 -4.44
CA VAL A 290 -1.63 -10.55 -4.95
C VAL A 290 -2.29 -9.33 -5.61
N ASP A 291 -1.88 -8.13 -5.18
CA ASP A 291 -2.45 -6.86 -5.63
C ASP A 291 -1.61 -6.23 -6.73
N TRP A 292 -2.29 -5.42 -7.55
CA TRP A 292 -1.64 -4.66 -8.60
C TRP A 292 -0.57 -3.73 -8.06
N PRO A 293 0.56 -3.57 -8.76
CA PRO A 293 0.95 -4.18 -10.06
C PRO A 293 1.83 -5.45 -9.95
N TRP A 294 1.75 -6.21 -8.85
CA TRP A 294 2.74 -7.22 -8.49
C TRP A 294 2.36 -8.67 -8.81
N GLN A 295 1.15 -8.93 -9.30
CA GLN A 295 0.56 -10.25 -9.54
C GLN A 295 1.43 -11.15 -10.41
N ARG A 296 2.13 -10.57 -11.39
CA ARG A 296 3.02 -11.32 -12.29
C ARG A 296 4.15 -12.06 -11.57
N HIS A 297 4.51 -11.65 -10.36
CA HIS A 297 5.56 -12.29 -9.57
C HIS A 297 4.99 -13.33 -8.58
N PHE A 298 3.67 -13.41 -8.44
CA PHE A 298 3.04 -14.21 -7.40
C PHE A 298 3.41 -15.69 -7.49
N LEU A 299 3.31 -16.31 -8.68
CA LEU A 299 3.62 -17.74 -8.85
C LEU A 299 5.10 -18.05 -8.62
N GLU A 300 6.00 -17.20 -9.13
CA GLU A 300 7.44 -17.34 -8.88
C GLU A 300 7.76 -17.35 -7.38
N VAL A 301 7.08 -16.50 -6.60
CA VAL A 301 7.23 -16.48 -5.15
C VAL A 301 6.56 -17.70 -4.51
N ALA A 302 5.37 -18.10 -4.95
CA ALA A 302 4.64 -19.26 -4.44
C ALA A 302 5.41 -20.57 -4.62
N ASP A 303 6.07 -20.76 -5.76
CA ASP A 303 6.86 -21.96 -6.07
C ASP A 303 8.00 -22.19 -5.08
N ARG A 304 8.53 -21.11 -4.50
CA ARG A 304 9.58 -21.17 -3.46
C ARG A 304 9.02 -21.42 -2.06
N MET A 305 7.70 -21.45 -1.90
CA MET A 305 7.05 -21.36 -0.59
C MET A 305 6.09 -22.51 -0.28
N TRP A 306 5.91 -23.46 -1.20
CA TRP A 306 4.98 -24.57 -1.04
C TRP A 306 5.19 -25.37 0.26
N THR A 307 6.44 -25.57 0.69
CA THR A 307 6.78 -26.30 1.92
C THR A 307 6.47 -25.55 3.21
N PHE A 308 6.27 -24.22 3.14
CA PHE A 308 5.98 -23.36 4.29
C PHE A 308 4.50 -23.04 4.43
N LEU A 309 3.71 -23.19 3.36
CA LEU A 309 2.28 -22.89 3.37
C LEU A 309 1.48 -23.93 4.13
N LYS A 310 0.57 -23.46 4.99
CA LYS A 310 -0.44 -24.32 5.61
C LYS A 310 -1.68 -24.36 4.73
N GLY A 311 -2.50 -25.42 4.88
CA GLY A 311 -3.78 -25.54 4.17
C GLY A 311 -4.67 -24.30 4.30
N ARG A 312 -4.70 -23.67 5.48
CA ARG A 312 -5.43 -22.41 5.73
C ARG A 312 -4.90 -21.21 4.93
N ASP A 313 -3.58 -21.12 4.76
CA ASP A 313 -2.97 -20.05 3.96
C ASP A 313 -3.29 -20.27 2.48
N PHE A 314 -3.20 -21.52 2.02
CA PHE A 314 -3.56 -21.91 0.66
C PHE A 314 -5.04 -21.60 0.34
N SER A 315 -5.97 -22.02 1.20
CA SER A 315 -7.41 -21.72 1.02
C SER A 315 -7.70 -20.23 1.06
N PHE A 316 -6.96 -19.46 1.87
CA PHE A 316 -7.08 -18.00 1.88
C PHE A 316 -6.75 -17.37 0.52
N PHE A 317 -5.70 -17.82 -0.17
CA PHE A 317 -5.34 -17.27 -1.49
C PHE A 317 -6.33 -17.67 -2.58
N ILE A 318 -6.83 -18.90 -2.58
CA ILE A 318 -7.91 -19.31 -3.49
C ILE A 318 -9.12 -18.39 -3.29
N LYS A 319 -9.58 -18.23 -2.05
CA LYS A 319 -10.71 -17.33 -1.74
C LYS A 319 -10.43 -15.89 -2.18
N LYS A 320 -9.19 -15.42 -2.03
CA LYS A 320 -8.79 -14.08 -2.46
C LYS A 320 -8.86 -13.90 -3.97
N PHE A 321 -8.46 -14.91 -4.75
CA PHE A 321 -8.56 -14.88 -6.21
C PHE A 321 -10.01 -15.02 -6.68
N CYS A 322 -10.78 -15.99 -6.17
CA CYS A 322 -12.20 -16.11 -6.47
C CYS A 322 -12.94 -14.80 -6.16
N SER A 323 -12.66 -14.16 -5.02
CA SER A 323 -13.23 -12.86 -4.67
C SER A 323 -12.90 -11.77 -5.69
N LYS A 324 -11.70 -11.77 -6.28
CA LYS A 324 -11.33 -10.80 -7.32
C LYS A 324 -12.02 -11.09 -8.64
N ILE A 325 -12.14 -12.36 -9.01
CA ILE A 325 -12.80 -12.79 -10.24
C ILE A 325 -14.30 -12.47 -10.16
N ASN A 326 -14.96 -12.86 -9.06
CA ASN A 326 -16.38 -12.58 -8.81
C ASN A 326 -16.67 -11.07 -8.77
N ALA A 327 -15.72 -10.30 -8.26
CA ALA A 327 -15.83 -8.85 -8.25
C ALA A 327 -15.50 -8.20 -9.60
N GLU A 328 -15.11 -8.96 -10.63
CA GLU A 328 -14.68 -8.49 -11.96
C GLU A 328 -13.51 -7.51 -11.90
N TRP A 329 -12.41 -7.96 -11.29
CA TRP A 329 -11.13 -7.27 -11.42
C TRP A 329 -10.47 -7.61 -12.76
N HIS A 330 -10.16 -6.60 -13.56
CA HIS A 330 -9.56 -6.73 -14.91
C HIS A 330 -8.13 -6.16 -14.99
N ASP A 331 -7.54 -5.81 -13.85
CA ASP A 331 -6.16 -5.34 -13.73
C ASP A 331 -5.11 -6.46 -13.86
N PHE A 332 -5.55 -7.72 -13.84
CA PHE A 332 -4.75 -8.91 -14.12
C PHE A 332 -5.66 -10.09 -14.52
N ASP A 333 -5.11 -11.09 -15.21
CA ASP A 333 -5.82 -12.34 -15.49
C ASP A 333 -5.81 -13.24 -14.23
N TYR A 334 -6.72 -12.94 -13.32
CA TYR A 334 -6.84 -13.69 -12.06
C TYR A 334 -7.33 -15.12 -12.25
N THR A 335 -8.09 -15.38 -13.31
CA THR A 335 -8.59 -16.73 -13.58
C THR A 335 -7.43 -17.64 -13.98
N ARG A 336 -6.60 -17.20 -14.92
CA ARG A 336 -5.37 -17.91 -15.25
C ARG A 336 -4.43 -18.05 -14.06
N LEU A 337 -4.26 -16.97 -13.28
CA LEU A 337 -3.43 -17.01 -12.06
C LEU A 337 -3.92 -18.06 -11.07
N LEU A 338 -5.23 -18.16 -10.86
CA LEU A 338 -5.84 -19.13 -9.97
C LEU A 338 -5.67 -20.57 -10.50
N THR A 339 -5.88 -20.78 -11.79
CA THR A 339 -5.67 -22.09 -12.43
C THR A 339 -4.22 -22.55 -12.28
N GLU A 340 -3.26 -21.71 -12.67
CA GLU A 340 -1.83 -22.04 -12.55
C GLU A 340 -1.42 -22.26 -11.08
N TYR A 341 -1.91 -21.42 -10.16
CA TYR A 341 -1.64 -21.58 -8.72
C TYR A 341 -2.20 -22.89 -8.17
N TRP A 342 -3.40 -23.28 -8.59
CA TRP A 342 -3.97 -24.57 -8.22
C TRP A 342 -3.17 -25.71 -8.83
N ASP A 343 -2.87 -25.67 -10.12
CA ASP A 343 -2.21 -26.77 -10.81
C ASP A 343 -0.82 -27.06 -10.23
N HIS A 344 -0.03 -26.02 -9.96
CA HIS A 344 1.30 -26.13 -9.36
C HIS A 344 1.29 -26.50 -7.87
N SER A 345 0.15 -26.39 -7.17
CA SER A 345 0.14 -26.61 -5.72
C SER A 345 0.29 -28.10 -5.36
N PRO A 346 1.02 -28.43 -4.27
CA PRO A 346 1.12 -29.78 -3.73
C PRO A 346 -0.23 -30.46 -3.46
N ILE A 347 -0.27 -31.79 -3.62
CA ILE A 347 -1.48 -32.62 -3.43
C ILE A 347 -2.10 -32.42 -2.05
N HIS A 348 -1.28 -32.42 -0.98
CA HIS A 348 -1.78 -32.27 0.39
C HIS A 348 -2.52 -30.95 0.65
N LEU A 349 -2.16 -29.86 -0.06
CA LEU A 349 -2.88 -28.58 0.03
C LEU A 349 -4.22 -28.64 -0.70
N LYS A 350 -4.27 -29.30 -1.88
CA LYS A 350 -5.52 -29.55 -2.62
C LYS A 350 -6.48 -30.41 -1.79
N GLU A 351 -5.98 -31.46 -1.17
CA GLU A 351 -6.76 -32.34 -0.29
C GLU A 351 -7.32 -31.59 0.92
N TYR A 352 -6.53 -30.70 1.54
CA TYR A 352 -7.03 -29.86 2.62
C TYR A 352 -8.26 -29.05 2.20
N VAL A 353 -8.22 -28.40 1.03
CA VAL A 353 -9.34 -27.60 0.53
C VAL A 353 -10.55 -28.48 0.22
N ARG A 354 -10.35 -29.63 -0.44
CA ARG A 354 -11.42 -30.59 -0.73
C ARG A 354 -12.14 -31.09 0.52
N ASN A 355 -11.38 -31.34 1.59
CA ASN A 355 -11.92 -31.96 2.80
C ASN A 355 -12.51 -30.95 3.79
N GLN A 356 -12.04 -29.69 3.79
CA GLN A 356 -12.37 -28.70 4.83
C GLN A 356 -13.16 -27.50 4.31
N HIS A 357 -13.27 -27.34 2.98
CA HIS A 357 -13.87 -26.16 2.36
C HIS A 357 -14.65 -26.52 1.09
N GLU A 358 -15.73 -27.30 1.24
CA GLU A 358 -16.61 -27.71 0.13
C GLU A 358 -17.15 -26.49 -0.65
N ASP A 359 -17.61 -25.45 0.04
CA ASP A 359 -18.07 -24.20 -0.59
C ASP A 359 -16.96 -23.56 -1.46
N LEU A 360 -15.71 -23.57 -0.98
CA LEU A 360 -14.59 -22.99 -1.72
C LEU A 360 -14.23 -23.81 -2.96
N MET A 361 -14.41 -25.13 -2.89
CA MET A 361 -14.27 -26.01 -4.06
C MET A 361 -15.35 -25.72 -5.10
N CYS A 362 -16.60 -25.50 -4.67
CA CYS A 362 -17.67 -25.08 -5.56
C CYS A 362 -17.34 -23.74 -6.24
N ASP A 363 -16.89 -22.74 -5.47
CA ASP A 363 -16.46 -21.45 -6.01
C ASP A 363 -15.32 -21.62 -7.03
N LEU A 364 -14.30 -22.42 -6.70
CA LEU A 364 -13.16 -22.69 -7.57
C LEU A 364 -13.61 -23.35 -8.89
N ILE A 365 -14.42 -24.40 -8.81
CA ILE A 365 -14.91 -25.13 -9.99
C ILE A 365 -15.75 -24.21 -10.87
N ASN A 366 -16.66 -23.43 -10.28
CA ASN A 366 -17.50 -22.50 -11.02
C ASN A 366 -16.65 -21.43 -11.71
N THR A 367 -15.64 -20.91 -11.01
CA THR A 367 -14.72 -19.90 -11.53
C THR A 367 -13.90 -20.41 -12.72
N ILE A 368 -13.35 -21.62 -12.60
CA ILE A 368 -12.54 -22.22 -13.67
C ILE A 368 -13.43 -22.57 -14.89
N LYS A 369 -14.59 -23.20 -14.68
CA LYS A 369 -15.51 -23.59 -15.77
C LYS A 369 -16.06 -22.41 -16.56
N MET A 370 -16.31 -21.28 -15.90
CA MET A 370 -16.76 -20.06 -16.60
C MET A 370 -15.71 -19.56 -17.61
N ASN A 371 -14.42 -19.86 -17.42
CA ASN A 371 -13.37 -19.41 -18.32
C ASN A 371 -13.27 -20.26 -19.60
N ASP A 372 -13.48 -21.56 -19.49
CA ASP A 372 -13.43 -22.49 -20.64
C ASP A 372 -14.52 -22.17 -21.69
N HIS A 373 -15.64 -21.61 -21.24
CA HIS A 373 -16.71 -21.13 -22.12
C HIS A 373 -16.43 -19.77 -22.78
N VAL A 374 -15.56 -18.93 -22.19
CA VAL A 374 -15.20 -17.62 -22.75
C VAL A 374 -14.11 -17.75 -23.82
N HIS A 375 -13.30 -18.82 -23.77
CA HIS A 375 -12.26 -19.09 -24.78
C HIS A 375 -12.71 -20.01 -25.93
N SER A 376 -13.96 -20.48 -25.91
CA SER A 376 -14.57 -21.31 -26.97
C SER A 376 -15.54 -20.56 -27.89
N ILE A 377 -15.62 -19.22 -27.76
CA ILE A 377 -16.33 -18.28 -28.63
C ILE A 377 -15.31 -17.34 -29.24
#